data_AF-A0A182VSX6-F1
#
_entry.id   AF-A0A182VSX6-F1
#
_cell.length_a   1.000
_cell.length_b   1.000
_cell.length_c   1.000
_cell.angle_alpha   90.00
_cell.angle_beta   90.00
_cell.angle_gamma   90.00
#
_symmetry.space_group_name_H-M   'P 1'
#
loop_
_entity.id
_entity.type
_entity.pdbx_description
1 polymer ?
#
loop_
_entity_poly.entity_id
_entity_poly.type
_entity_poly.pdbx_seq_one_letter_code
_entity_poly.pdbx_strand_id
1 'polypeptide(L)'
;MLTGYRLLADSFHAFAILYLLFNIWRTKSCFGVSGKTQILYVTVFATRYADLVTFPETYSVYNVLMKTLFISATLVTVLLMHSIYRKTYDRENDTFYNEILILPCFVTALFVNYRMEPFEILWAFSIFLEAVAILPQMDLICKTFHVEPWFKCYLLLLGSYRALYILHWIDRYRQYGLYDPLAFIAGGVQTVLFVLLALRIATLKHRERIVTVSTICYRYLDLVTTFISVYNTFMKLVFISTAVATIYLMYVKFKATYDHNHDSFRIEFLLVPCFLLALLINNAFTPLEILWTFSIYLEAVAILPQLFLVSKTGEAESITSHYLFALGSYRALYLLNWIYRYYAEGHYDLIAIFAGAIQTILYCDFFYLYITKVLKGKKLQLPA
;
A
#
# COMPACT_ATOMS: atom_id res chain seq x y z
N MET A 1 -2.10 -30.80 12.95
CA MET A 1 -2.85 -31.59 11.95
C MET A 1 -2.71 -30.92 10.59
N LEU A 2 -2.32 -31.67 9.56
CA LEU A 2 -2.37 -31.20 8.18
C LEU A 2 -3.84 -31.24 7.71
N THR A 3 -4.37 -30.11 7.28
CA THR A 3 -5.65 -30.06 6.55
C THR A 3 -5.37 -30.15 5.05
N GLY A 4 -6.34 -30.62 4.26
CA GLY A 4 -6.21 -30.66 2.79
C GLY A 4 -5.92 -29.27 2.19
N TYR A 5 -6.57 -28.23 2.71
CA TYR A 5 -6.33 -26.84 2.30
C TYR A 5 -4.90 -26.37 2.56
N ARG A 6 -4.34 -26.71 3.73
CA ARG A 6 -2.96 -26.34 4.08
C ARG A 6 -1.95 -27.04 3.18
N LEU A 7 -2.11 -28.35 2.94
CA LEU A 7 -1.23 -29.10 2.06
C LEU A 7 -1.25 -28.53 0.63
N LEU A 8 -2.44 -28.19 0.12
CA LEU A 8 -2.59 -27.60 -1.21
C LEU A 8 -1.96 -26.20 -1.29
N ALA A 9 -2.16 -25.38 -0.25
CA ALA A 9 -1.55 -24.05 -0.17
C ALA A 9 -0.01 -24.14 -0.13
N ASP A 10 0.55 -25.02 0.71
CA ASP A 10 1.99 -25.23 0.82
C ASP A 10 2.58 -25.72 -0.51
N SER A 11 1.85 -26.57 -1.23
CA SER A 11 2.23 -27.04 -2.56
C SER A 11 2.22 -25.93 -3.61
N PHE A 12 1.22 -25.05 -3.61
CA PHE A 12 1.14 -23.90 -4.52
C PHE A 12 2.25 -22.91 -4.25
N HIS A 13 2.59 -22.67 -2.97
CA HIS A 13 3.66 -21.78 -2.60
C HIS A 13 5.03 -22.33 -3.02
N ALA A 14 5.30 -23.61 -2.76
CA ALA A 14 6.52 -24.27 -3.20
C ALA A 14 6.64 -24.27 -4.73
N PHE A 15 5.54 -24.59 -5.43
CA PHE A 15 5.51 -24.55 -6.88
C PHE A 15 5.78 -23.14 -7.43
N ALA A 16 5.24 -22.08 -6.82
CA ALA A 16 5.51 -20.70 -7.23
C ALA A 16 7.01 -20.36 -7.14
N ILE A 17 7.66 -20.69 -6.02
CA ILE A 17 9.09 -20.39 -5.80
C ILE A 17 9.96 -21.19 -6.78
N LEU A 18 9.69 -22.48 -6.95
CA LEU A 18 10.41 -23.31 -7.93
C LEU A 18 10.17 -22.85 -9.36
N TYR A 19 8.96 -22.40 -9.68
CA TYR A 19 8.60 -21.87 -11.01
C TYR A 19 9.35 -20.57 -11.31
N LEU A 20 9.46 -19.64 -10.36
CA LEU A 20 10.28 -18.44 -10.51
C LEU A 20 11.75 -18.80 -10.79
N LEU A 21 12.32 -19.66 -9.94
CA LEU A 21 13.70 -20.11 -10.06
C LEU A 21 13.97 -20.78 -11.42
N PHE A 22 13.08 -21.68 -11.83
CA PHE A 22 13.16 -22.36 -13.12
C PHE A 22 13.12 -21.39 -14.30
N ASN A 23 12.22 -20.39 -14.28
CA ASN A 23 12.13 -19.41 -15.37
C ASN A 23 13.35 -18.49 -15.43
N ILE A 24 13.90 -18.03 -14.30
CA ILE A 24 15.16 -17.27 -14.29
C ILE A 24 16.29 -18.11 -14.88
N TRP A 25 16.39 -19.39 -14.49
CA TRP A 25 17.40 -20.30 -15.03
C TRP A 25 17.20 -20.61 -16.51
N ARG A 26 15.96 -20.76 -16.98
CA ARG A 26 15.62 -21.09 -18.38
C ARG A 26 15.83 -19.90 -19.31
N THR A 27 15.36 -18.72 -18.90
CA THR A 27 15.43 -17.49 -19.71
C THR A 27 16.80 -16.80 -19.63
N LYS A 28 17.64 -17.20 -18.67
CA LYS A 28 18.93 -16.55 -18.38
C LYS A 28 18.79 -15.05 -18.07
N SER A 29 17.62 -14.64 -17.61
CA SER A 29 17.27 -13.25 -17.32
C SER A 29 16.51 -13.16 -16.00
N CYS A 30 16.73 -12.06 -15.28
CA CYS A 30 15.93 -11.68 -14.13
C CYS A 30 15.26 -10.31 -14.31
N PHE A 31 15.18 -9.84 -15.55
CA PHE A 31 14.50 -8.59 -15.90
C PHE A 31 13.03 -8.63 -15.45
N GLY A 32 12.54 -7.54 -14.87
CA GLY A 32 11.16 -7.43 -14.35
C GLY A 32 10.90 -8.13 -13.00
N VAL A 33 11.89 -8.82 -12.42
CA VAL A 33 11.80 -9.41 -11.07
C VAL A 33 12.55 -8.52 -10.06
N SER A 34 11.86 -8.10 -9.00
CA SER A 34 12.46 -7.30 -7.93
C SER A 34 13.36 -8.16 -7.06
N GLY A 35 14.66 -7.88 -7.10
CA GLY A 35 15.65 -8.51 -6.23
C GLY A 35 15.43 -8.12 -4.77
N LYS A 36 14.93 -6.89 -4.53
CA LYS A 36 14.52 -6.41 -3.20
C LYS A 36 13.45 -7.29 -2.56
N THR A 37 12.42 -7.68 -3.34
CA THR A 37 11.37 -8.62 -2.90
C THR A 37 11.95 -9.98 -2.52
N GLN A 38 12.86 -10.52 -3.34
CA GLN A 38 13.47 -11.83 -3.08
C GLN A 38 14.34 -11.82 -1.80
N ILE A 39 15.05 -10.72 -1.53
CA ILE A 39 15.80 -10.53 -0.28
C ILE A 39 14.85 -10.53 0.94
N LEU A 40 13.68 -9.89 0.83
CA LEU A 40 12.68 -9.92 1.90
C LEU A 40 12.15 -11.34 2.12
N TYR A 41 11.86 -12.11 1.08
CA TYR A 41 11.44 -13.52 1.22
C TYR A 41 12.52 -14.40 1.85
N VAL A 42 13.80 -14.22 1.52
CA VAL A 42 14.89 -14.91 2.22
C VAL A 42 14.88 -14.56 3.71
N THR A 43 14.71 -13.28 4.05
CA THR A 43 14.64 -12.81 5.44
C THR A 43 13.44 -13.43 6.18
N VAL A 44 12.27 -13.50 5.53
CA VAL A 44 11.06 -14.15 6.05
C VAL A 44 11.33 -15.61 6.38
N PHE A 45 11.84 -16.39 5.42
CA PHE A 45 12.02 -17.82 5.65
C PHE A 45 13.15 -18.14 6.63
N ALA A 46 14.23 -17.34 6.62
CA ALA A 46 15.32 -17.48 7.59
C ALA A 46 14.84 -17.24 9.03
N THR A 47 14.02 -16.20 9.25
CA THR A 47 13.50 -15.86 10.59
C THR A 47 12.36 -16.79 11.02
N ARG A 48 11.46 -17.17 10.11
CA ARG A 48 10.34 -18.08 10.40
C ARG A 48 10.78 -19.48 10.79
N TYR A 49 11.85 -19.96 10.17
CA TYR A 49 12.33 -21.34 10.32
C TYR A 49 13.64 -21.41 11.09
N ALA A 50 13.98 -20.37 11.87
CA ALA A 50 15.14 -20.35 12.76
C ALA A 50 15.11 -21.50 13.79
N ASP A 51 13.90 -21.95 14.13
CA ASP A 51 13.63 -23.10 14.99
C ASP A 51 14.18 -24.44 14.43
N LEU A 52 14.30 -24.57 13.10
CA LEU A 52 14.74 -25.80 12.44
C LEU A 52 16.16 -26.21 12.82
N VAL A 53 17.03 -25.22 13.04
CA VAL A 53 18.43 -25.45 13.43
C VAL A 53 18.52 -25.92 14.88
N THR A 54 17.57 -25.50 15.73
CA THR A 54 17.63 -25.71 17.18
C THR A 54 16.85 -26.95 17.61
N PHE A 55 15.73 -27.26 16.95
CA PHE A 55 14.82 -28.34 17.34
C PHE A 55 14.36 -29.22 16.16
N PRO A 56 15.27 -29.79 15.34
CA PRO A 56 14.89 -30.53 14.13
C PRO A 56 14.05 -31.79 14.43
N GLU A 57 14.30 -32.46 15.55
CA GLU A 57 13.62 -33.71 15.94
C GLU A 57 12.14 -33.52 16.29
N THR A 58 11.71 -32.28 16.53
CA THR A 58 10.32 -31.96 16.87
C THR A 58 9.39 -31.94 15.64
N TYR A 59 9.97 -31.96 14.43
CA TYR A 59 9.24 -31.82 13.17
C TYR A 59 9.13 -33.14 12.42
N SER A 60 7.98 -33.33 11.75
CA SER A 60 7.85 -34.41 10.77
C SER A 60 8.78 -34.21 9.58
N VAL A 61 9.15 -35.31 8.92
CA VAL A 61 10.01 -35.31 7.71
C VAL A 61 9.48 -34.33 6.65
N TYR A 62 8.16 -34.28 6.45
CA TYR A 62 7.52 -33.34 5.53
C TYR A 62 7.82 -31.88 5.88
N ASN A 63 7.67 -31.49 7.15
CA ASN A 63 7.91 -30.11 7.59
C ASN A 63 9.38 -29.73 7.44
N VAL A 64 10.31 -30.63 7.80
CA VAL A 64 11.75 -30.41 7.62
C VAL A 64 12.07 -30.18 6.13
N LEU A 65 11.54 -31.03 5.25
CA LEU A 65 11.76 -30.93 3.81
C LEU A 65 11.23 -29.61 3.23
N MET A 66 9.99 -29.24 3.57
CA MET A 66 9.38 -28.01 3.07
C MET A 66 10.10 -26.76 3.58
N LYS A 67 10.43 -26.68 4.87
CA LYS A 67 11.18 -25.56 5.45
C LYS A 67 12.54 -25.40 4.76
N THR A 68 13.27 -26.51 4.56
CA THR A 68 14.57 -26.53 3.88
C THR A 68 14.45 -26.10 2.41
N LEU A 69 13.41 -26.54 1.70
CA LEU A 69 13.13 -26.14 0.33
C LEU A 69 12.90 -24.64 0.21
N PHE A 70 12.08 -24.05 1.09
CA PHE A 70 11.79 -22.61 1.03
C PHE A 70 13.03 -21.74 1.26
N ILE A 71 13.87 -22.08 2.25
CA ILE A 71 15.10 -21.35 2.52
C ILE A 71 16.08 -21.50 1.35
N SER A 72 16.35 -22.74 0.92
CA SER A 72 17.35 -22.99 -0.12
C SER A 72 16.95 -22.41 -1.48
N ALA A 73 15.70 -22.58 -1.91
CA ALA A 73 15.25 -22.11 -3.22
C ALA A 73 15.22 -20.57 -3.33
N THR A 74 14.78 -19.88 -2.28
CA THR A 74 14.82 -18.40 -2.26
C THR A 74 16.24 -17.85 -2.17
N LEU A 75 17.12 -18.48 -1.39
CA LEU A 75 18.54 -18.09 -1.32
C LEU A 75 19.22 -18.26 -2.69
N VAL A 76 19.02 -19.42 -3.35
CA VAL A 76 19.54 -19.65 -4.71
C VAL A 76 19.00 -18.61 -5.69
N THR A 77 17.71 -18.24 -5.60
CA THR A 77 17.11 -17.21 -6.45
C THR A 77 17.83 -15.86 -6.30
N VAL A 78 18.06 -15.41 -5.06
CA VAL A 78 18.80 -14.17 -4.78
C VAL A 78 20.24 -14.25 -5.29
N LEU A 79 20.93 -15.36 -5.08
CA LEU A 79 22.32 -15.57 -5.54
C LEU A 79 22.42 -15.55 -7.07
N LEU A 80 21.49 -16.18 -7.77
CA LEU A 80 21.42 -16.16 -9.23
C LEU A 80 21.21 -14.74 -9.75
N MET A 81 20.29 -13.98 -9.15
CA MET A 81 19.99 -12.60 -9.57
C MET A 81 21.17 -11.65 -9.33
N HIS A 82 21.86 -11.75 -8.18
CA HIS A 82 22.91 -10.79 -7.80
C HIS A 82 24.31 -11.19 -8.28
N SER A 83 24.53 -12.45 -8.65
CA SER A 83 25.83 -12.96 -9.10
C SER A 83 25.82 -13.29 -10.59
N ILE A 84 25.13 -14.35 -11.01
CA ILE A 84 25.22 -14.90 -12.38
C ILE A 84 24.48 -14.02 -13.38
N TYR A 85 23.23 -13.66 -13.08
CA TYR A 85 22.36 -12.87 -13.95
C TYR A 85 22.35 -11.38 -13.57
N ARG A 86 23.37 -10.91 -12.84
CA ARG A 86 23.49 -9.52 -12.38
C ARG A 86 23.32 -8.48 -13.49
N LYS A 87 23.74 -8.80 -14.72
CA LYS A 87 23.66 -7.90 -15.88
C LYS A 87 22.24 -7.67 -16.39
N THR A 88 21.30 -8.59 -16.13
CA THR A 88 19.89 -8.46 -16.56
C THR A 88 19.00 -7.90 -15.45
N TYR A 89 19.54 -7.74 -14.23
CA TYR A 89 18.81 -7.17 -13.10
C TYR A 89 18.65 -5.65 -13.25
N ASP A 90 17.40 -5.20 -13.26
CA ASP A 90 17.02 -3.79 -13.41
C ASP A 90 17.22 -3.00 -12.11
N ARG A 91 18.47 -2.61 -11.87
CA ARG A 91 18.88 -1.84 -10.69
C ARG A 91 18.37 -0.40 -10.69
N GLU A 92 18.14 0.16 -11.88
CA GLU A 92 17.71 1.55 -12.03
C GLU A 92 16.28 1.74 -11.57
N ASN A 93 15.41 0.75 -11.84
CA ASN A 93 14.01 0.81 -11.42
C ASN A 93 13.76 0.15 -10.04
N ASP A 94 14.52 -0.88 -9.63
CA ASP A 94 14.34 -1.58 -8.34
C ASP A 94 14.96 -0.81 -7.15
N THR A 95 14.51 0.42 -6.93
CA THR A 95 15.05 1.39 -5.94
C THR A 95 14.27 1.43 -4.62
N PHE A 96 13.44 0.42 -4.34
CA PHE A 96 12.67 0.36 -3.09
C PHE A 96 13.57 0.18 -1.86
N TYR A 97 13.32 0.97 -0.81
CA TYR A 97 14.01 0.90 0.48
C TYR A 97 13.35 -0.16 1.39
N ASN A 98 13.97 -1.34 1.49
CA ASN A 98 13.46 -2.47 2.28
C ASN A 98 13.37 -2.15 3.78
N GLU A 99 14.20 -1.23 4.26
CA GLU A 99 14.28 -0.79 5.65
C GLU A 99 12.94 -0.22 6.13
N ILE A 100 12.20 0.45 5.25
CA ILE A 100 10.86 1.00 5.51
C ILE A 100 9.84 -0.10 5.83
N LEU A 101 10.09 -1.34 5.41
CA LEU A 101 9.23 -2.49 5.74
C LEU A 101 9.79 -3.29 6.92
N ILE A 102 11.10 -3.54 6.92
CA ILE A 102 11.75 -4.36 7.96
C ILE A 102 11.59 -3.72 9.33
N LEU A 103 11.88 -2.41 9.47
CA LEU A 103 11.88 -1.76 10.78
C LEU A 103 10.47 -1.73 11.41
N PRO A 104 9.40 -1.29 10.72
CA PRO A 104 8.05 -1.34 11.30
C PRO A 104 7.56 -2.75 11.60
N CYS A 105 7.87 -3.75 10.74
CA CYS A 105 7.48 -5.13 11.01
C CYS A 105 8.18 -5.68 12.25
N PHE A 106 9.47 -5.37 12.44
CA PHE A 106 10.24 -5.80 13.60
C PHE A 106 9.74 -5.12 14.88
N VAL A 107 9.57 -3.80 14.85
CA VAL A 107 9.01 -3.05 15.99
C VAL A 107 7.62 -3.58 16.35
N THR A 108 6.75 -3.82 15.37
CA THR A 108 5.42 -4.39 15.61
C THR A 108 5.51 -5.79 16.23
N ALA A 109 6.43 -6.64 15.78
CA ALA A 109 6.62 -7.98 16.33
C ALA A 109 7.09 -7.99 17.80
N LEU A 110 7.83 -6.96 18.24
CA LEU A 110 8.22 -6.83 19.65
C LEU A 110 7.02 -6.60 20.58
N PHE A 111 5.96 -5.96 20.08
CA PHE A 111 4.77 -5.65 20.87
C PHE A 111 3.61 -6.62 20.62
N VAL A 112 3.51 -7.16 19.41
CA VAL A 112 2.40 -8.00 18.95
C VAL A 112 2.92 -9.41 18.68
N ASN A 113 3.08 -10.18 19.76
CA ASN A 113 3.46 -11.59 19.76
C ASN A 113 2.68 -12.34 20.86
N TYR A 114 2.66 -13.67 20.78
CA TYR A 114 1.99 -14.49 21.81
C TYR A 114 2.81 -14.61 23.09
N ARG A 115 4.14 -14.63 22.97
CA ARG A 115 5.08 -14.80 24.09
C ARG A 115 6.36 -14.03 23.80
N MET A 116 6.92 -13.41 24.83
CA MET A 116 8.19 -12.66 24.78
C MET A 116 9.41 -13.60 24.75
N GLU A 117 9.42 -14.52 23.79
CA GLU A 117 10.53 -15.43 23.51
C GLU A 117 11.17 -15.09 22.16
N PRO A 118 12.50 -15.23 21.97
CA PRO A 118 13.17 -14.84 20.73
C PRO A 118 12.58 -15.51 19.48
N PHE A 119 12.28 -16.81 19.53
CA PHE A 119 11.71 -17.53 18.37
C PHE A 119 10.28 -17.09 18.04
N GLU A 120 9.48 -16.75 19.05
CA GLU A 120 8.10 -16.25 18.86
C GLU A 120 8.09 -14.85 18.25
N ILE A 121 9.01 -13.98 18.69
CA ILE A 121 9.22 -12.65 18.09
C ILE A 121 9.66 -12.79 16.63
N LEU A 122 10.63 -13.67 16.34
CA LEU A 122 11.08 -13.92 14.96
C LEU A 122 9.98 -14.51 14.08
N TRP A 123 9.16 -15.39 14.63
CA TRP A 123 8.01 -15.95 13.94
C TRP A 123 6.97 -14.88 13.63
N ALA A 124 6.58 -14.04 14.60
CA ALA A 124 5.65 -12.92 14.41
C ALA A 124 6.20 -11.90 13.40
N PHE A 125 7.49 -11.54 13.52
CA PHE A 125 8.19 -10.68 12.56
C PHE A 125 8.12 -11.24 11.13
N SER A 126 8.37 -12.54 10.97
CA SER A 126 8.30 -13.19 9.66
C SER A 126 6.91 -13.12 9.04
N ILE A 127 5.85 -13.17 9.85
CA ILE A 127 4.46 -13.09 9.40
C ILE A 127 4.14 -11.69 8.90
N PHE A 128 4.48 -10.66 9.68
CA PHE A 128 4.27 -9.27 9.27
C PHE A 128 5.10 -8.91 8.04
N LEU A 129 6.37 -9.30 8.01
CA LEU A 129 7.24 -9.00 6.88
C LEU A 129 6.78 -9.70 5.59
N GLU A 130 6.35 -10.96 5.68
CA GLU A 130 5.83 -11.68 4.51
C GLU A 130 4.57 -11.03 3.94
N ALA A 131 3.73 -10.47 4.81
CA ALA A 131 2.51 -9.80 4.38
C ALA A 131 2.79 -8.62 3.45
N VAL A 132 3.89 -7.90 3.67
CA VAL A 132 4.27 -6.69 2.92
C VAL A 132 5.42 -6.91 1.93
N ALA A 133 6.04 -8.09 1.91
CA ALA A 133 7.24 -8.39 1.11
C ALA A 133 7.04 -8.22 -0.41
N ILE A 134 5.79 -8.20 -0.90
CA ILE A 134 5.47 -8.01 -2.32
C ILE A 134 5.55 -6.54 -2.78
N LEU A 135 5.60 -5.57 -1.85
CA LEU A 135 5.59 -4.13 -2.18
C LEU A 135 6.75 -3.66 -3.08
N PRO A 136 8.01 -4.14 -2.94
CA PRO A 136 9.07 -3.77 -3.88
C PRO A 136 8.79 -4.28 -5.31
N GLN A 137 8.16 -5.44 -5.47
CA GLN A 137 7.74 -5.93 -6.79
C GLN A 137 6.61 -5.07 -7.37
N MET A 138 5.66 -4.66 -6.54
CA MET A 138 4.62 -3.71 -6.96
C MET A 138 5.24 -2.39 -7.43
N ASP A 139 6.25 -1.87 -6.71
CA ASP A 139 7.03 -0.70 -7.13
C ASP A 139 7.69 -0.87 -8.48
N LEU A 140 8.44 -1.97 -8.65
CA LEU A 140 9.12 -2.25 -9.90
C LEU A 140 8.13 -2.27 -11.08
N ILE A 141 6.98 -2.94 -10.92
CA ILE A 141 5.93 -2.99 -11.96
C ILE A 141 5.35 -1.60 -12.24
N CYS A 142 5.19 -0.77 -11.21
CA CYS A 142 4.72 0.60 -11.39
C CYS A 142 5.71 1.50 -12.14
N LYS A 143 7.01 1.19 -12.10
CA LYS A 143 8.06 1.93 -12.83
C LYS A 143 8.33 1.41 -14.23
N THR A 144 8.35 0.08 -14.40
CA THR A 144 8.69 -0.53 -15.69
C THR A 144 7.49 -0.66 -16.62
N PHE A 145 6.27 -0.63 -16.08
CA PHE A 145 5.00 -0.82 -16.81
C PHE A 145 4.96 -2.11 -17.65
N HIS A 146 5.84 -3.07 -17.36
CA HIS A 146 6.02 -4.28 -18.14
C HIS A 146 6.06 -5.47 -17.21
N VAL A 147 5.25 -6.49 -17.53
CA VAL A 147 5.18 -7.74 -16.77
C VAL A 147 5.17 -8.90 -17.74
N GLU A 148 6.21 -9.72 -17.68
CA GLU A 148 6.33 -10.90 -18.54
C GLU A 148 5.21 -11.91 -18.27
N PRO A 149 4.69 -12.60 -19.30
CA PRO A 149 3.57 -13.54 -19.12
C PRO A 149 3.80 -14.63 -18.08
N TRP A 150 5.01 -15.20 -18.06
CA TRP A 150 5.36 -16.22 -17.05
C TRP A 150 5.37 -15.61 -15.63
N PHE A 151 5.77 -14.35 -15.48
CA PHE A 151 5.76 -13.69 -14.19
C PHE A 151 4.33 -13.47 -13.67
N LYS A 152 3.35 -13.26 -14.56
CA LYS A 152 1.92 -13.23 -14.18
C LYS A 152 1.47 -14.57 -13.60
N CYS A 153 1.92 -15.69 -14.17
CA CYS A 153 1.64 -17.03 -13.63
C CYS A 153 2.24 -17.22 -12.24
N TYR A 154 3.48 -16.76 -12.02
CA TYR A 154 4.10 -16.76 -10.70
C TYR A 154 3.27 -15.96 -9.67
N LEU A 155 2.86 -14.74 -10.01
CA LEU A 155 2.04 -13.90 -9.12
C LEU A 155 0.65 -14.50 -8.86
N LEU A 156 0.04 -15.15 -9.86
CA LEU A 156 -1.22 -15.88 -9.68
C LEU A 156 -1.05 -17.00 -8.66
N LEU A 157 -0.01 -17.82 -8.80
CA LEU A 157 0.27 -18.91 -7.86
C LEU A 157 0.49 -18.38 -6.44
N LEU A 158 1.20 -17.25 -6.30
CA LEU A 158 1.36 -16.56 -5.02
C LEU A 158 0.03 -16.01 -4.45
N GLY A 159 -0.86 -15.49 -5.29
CA GLY A 159 -2.20 -15.07 -4.83
C GLY A 159 -3.06 -16.27 -4.41
N SER A 160 -2.99 -17.37 -5.17
CA SER A 160 -3.81 -18.57 -4.96
C SER A 160 -3.49 -19.31 -3.66
N TYR A 161 -2.21 -19.48 -3.30
CA TYR A 161 -1.92 -20.17 -2.03
C TYR A 161 -2.43 -19.38 -0.81
N ARG A 162 -2.47 -18.05 -0.90
CA ARG A 162 -3.03 -17.20 0.17
C ARG A 162 -4.53 -17.34 0.29
N ALA A 163 -5.25 -17.38 -0.83
CA ALA A 163 -6.68 -17.66 -0.81
C ALA A 163 -6.98 -19.02 -0.16
N LEU A 164 -6.16 -20.04 -0.41
CA LEU A 164 -6.28 -21.35 0.23
C LEU A 164 -5.99 -21.31 1.73
N TYR A 165 -5.04 -20.48 2.19
CA TYR A 165 -4.78 -20.27 3.62
C TYR A 165 -5.94 -19.59 4.34
N ILE A 166 -6.66 -18.67 3.70
CA ILE A 166 -7.90 -18.09 4.25
C ILE A 166 -8.95 -19.19 4.46
N LEU A 167 -9.16 -20.05 3.45
CA LEU A 167 -10.08 -21.18 3.56
C LEU A 167 -9.67 -22.14 4.69
N HIS A 168 -8.36 -22.39 4.84
CA HIS A 168 -7.83 -23.20 5.93
C HIS A 168 -8.20 -22.64 7.31
N TRP A 169 -8.04 -21.32 7.52
CA TRP A 169 -8.36 -20.69 8.81
C TRP A 169 -9.87 -20.65 9.07
N ILE A 170 -10.70 -20.41 8.04
CA ILE A 170 -12.17 -20.48 8.16
C ILE A 170 -12.60 -21.90 8.57
N ASP A 171 -12.05 -22.92 7.93
CA ASP A 171 -12.36 -24.32 8.22
C ASP A 171 -11.94 -24.70 9.64
N ARG A 172 -10.75 -24.27 10.08
CA ARG A 172 -10.26 -24.48 11.44
C ARG A 172 -11.13 -23.81 12.50
N TYR A 173 -11.58 -22.60 12.23
CA TYR A 173 -12.49 -21.89 13.13
C TYR A 173 -13.83 -22.62 13.25
N ARG A 174 -14.40 -23.08 12.13
CA ARG A 174 -15.67 -23.80 12.11
C ARG A 174 -15.62 -25.17 12.80
N GLN A 175 -14.55 -25.94 12.57
CA GLN A 175 -14.44 -27.31 13.09
C GLN A 175 -13.94 -27.36 14.53
N TYR A 176 -12.99 -26.49 14.90
CA TYR A 176 -12.26 -26.59 16.18
C TYR A 176 -12.35 -25.33 17.05
N GLY A 177 -13.02 -24.27 16.59
CA GLY A 177 -13.04 -22.99 17.30
C GLY A 177 -11.66 -22.30 17.38
N LEU A 178 -10.69 -22.73 16.56
CA LEU A 178 -9.31 -22.23 16.63
C LEU A 178 -9.15 -20.97 15.76
N TYR A 179 -8.72 -19.88 16.40
CA TYR A 179 -8.46 -18.59 15.77
C TYR A 179 -7.03 -18.12 16.08
N ASP A 180 -6.31 -17.67 15.05
CA ASP A 180 -4.98 -17.06 15.15
C ASP A 180 -5.06 -15.64 14.61
N PRO A 181 -5.21 -14.63 15.49
CA PRO A 181 -5.35 -13.24 15.10
C PRO A 181 -4.18 -12.73 14.24
N LEU A 182 -2.94 -13.12 14.58
CA LEU A 182 -1.73 -12.70 13.87
C LEU A 182 -1.74 -13.19 12.42
N ALA A 183 -1.97 -14.49 12.23
CA ALA A 183 -2.01 -15.09 10.89
C ALA A 183 -3.18 -14.55 10.06
N PHE A 184 -4.33 -14.28 10.69
CA PHE A 184 -5.50 -13.75 10.00
C PHE A 184 -5.30 -12.30 9.52
N ILE A 185 -4.81 -11.41 10.39
CA ILE A 185 -4.57 -10.00 10.04
C ILE A 185 -3.50 -9.90 8.96
N ALA A 186 -2.35 -10.55 9.16
CA ALA A 186 -1.26 -10.52 8.19
C ALA A 186 -1.67 -11.16 6.85
N GLY A 187 -2.40 -12.28 6.89
CA GLY A 187 -2.98 -12.90 5.70
C GLY A 187 -3.93 -11.97 4.96
N GLY A 188 -4.79 -11.24 5.69
CA GLY A 188 -5.69 -10.25 5.12
C GLY A 188 -4.96 -9.11 4.41
N VAL A 189 -3.95 -8.51 5.07
CA VAL A 189 -3.09 -7.47 4.46
C VAL A 189 -2.45 -7.98 3.18
N GLN A 190 -1.87 -9.19 3.22
CA GLN A 190 -1.21 -9.78 2.07
C GLN A 190 -2.17 -10.02 0.90
N THR A 191 -3.37 -10.54 1.17
CA THR A 191 -4.40 -10.77 0.15
C THR A 191 -4.84 -9.46 -0.49
N VAL A 192 -5.03 -8.39 0.30
CA VAL A 192 -5.33 -7.05 -0.24
C VAL A 192 -4.22 -6.59 -1.18
N LEU A 193 -2.94 -6.73 -0.80
CA LEU A 193 -1.81 -6.34 -1.66
C LEU A 193 -1.76 -7.15 -2.96
N PHE A 194 -2.02 -8.46 -2.92
CA PHE A 194 -2.11 -9.28 -4.14
C PHE A 194 -3.29 -8.89 -5.04
N VAL A 195 -4.43 -8.54 -4.46
CA VAL A 195 -5.58 -8.02 -5.22
C VAL A 195 -5.23 -6.68 -5.88
N LEU A 196 -4.61 -5.76 -5.15
CA LEU A 196 -4.15 -4.48 -5.69
C LEU A 196 -3.11 -4.68 -6.80
N LEU A 197 -2.18 -5.62 -6.63
CA LEU A 197 -1.22 -5.98 -7.66
C LEU A 197 -1.90 -6.59 -8.89
N ALA A 198 -2.87 -7.49 -8.72
CA ALA A 198 -3.63 -8.08 -9.82
C ALA A 198 -4.44 -7.02 -10.59
N LEU A 199 -5.10 -6.11 -9.87
CA LEU A 199 -5.79 -4.95 -10.44
C LEU A 199 -4.81 -4.04 -11.18
N ARG A 200 -3.63 -3.77 -10.63
CA ARG A 200 -2.59 -3.00 -11.30
C ARG A 200 -2.19 -3.67 -12.61
N ILE A 201 -1.89 -4.98 -12.59
CA ILE A 201 -1.51 -5.74 -13.80
C ILE A 201 -2.63 -5.75 -14.84
N ALA A 202 -3.88 -5.92 -14.42
CA ALA A 202 -5.05 -5.87 -15.31
C ALA A 202 -5.24 -4.47 -15.92
N THR A 203 -4.95 -3.42 -15.16
CA THR A 203 -5.04 -2.02 -15.59
C THR A 203 -3.80 -1.52 -16.33
N LEU A 204 -2.69 -2.29 -16.39
CA LEU A 204 -1.52 -1.93 -17.22
C LEU A 204 -1.88 -1.74 -18.70
N LYS A 205 -2.96 -2.37 -19.19
CA LYS A 205 -3.48 -2.20 -20.56
C LYS A 205 -4.32 -0.93 -20.73
N HIS A 206 -4.80 -0.34 -19.64
CA HIS A 206 -5.65 0.85 -19.63
C HIS A 206 -4.99 1.95 -18.79
N ARG A 207 -4.16 2.75 -19.47
CA ARG A 207 -3.49 3.94 -18.92
C ARG A 207 -4.43 4.77 -18.03
N GLU A 208 -4.01 4.97 -16.78
CA GLU A 208 -4.07 6.26 -16.05
C GLU A 208 -5.42 6.99 -15.94
N ARG A 209 -6.49 6.36 -15.43
CA ARG A 209 -7.74 7.11 -15.15
C ARG A 209 -8.38 6.93 -13.78
N ILE A 210 -7.90 6.03 -12.92
CA ILE A 210 -8.74 5.53 -11.82
C ILE A 210 -8.39 6.12 -10.45
N VAL A 211 -7.18 6.63 -10.21
CA VAL A 211 -6.81 6.94 -8.82
C VAL A 211 -7.36 8.28 -8.31
N THR A 212 -7.51 9.30 -9.14
CA THR A 212 -8.00 10.61 -8.68
C THR A 212 -9.53 10.69 -8.54
N VAL A 213 -10.28 9.73 -9.10
CA VAL A 213 -11.76 9.66 -8.97
C VAL A 213 -12.19 8.97 -7.66
N SER A 214 -11.32 8.11 -7.11
CA SER A 214 -11.68 7.22 -6.00
C SER A 214 -12.05 7.98 -4.70
N THR A 215 -11.31 9.03 -4.33
CA THR A 215 -11.51 9.73 -3.05
C THR A 215 -12.87 10.44 -2.94
N ILE A 216 -13.36 11.04 -4.02
CA ILE A 216 -14.60 11.84 -4.02
C ILE A 216 -15.83 10.95 -4.20
N CYS A 217 -15.72 9.87 -4.99
CA CYS A 217 -16.82 8.93 -5.17
C CYS A 217 -17.13 8.14 -3.90
N TYR A 218 -16.14 7.79 -3.07
CA TYR A 218 -16.39 7.05 -1.84
C TYR A 218 -16.96 7.91 -0.71
N ARG A 219 -16.62 9.21 -0.66
CA ARG A 219 -17.11 10.13 0.38
C ARG A 219 -18.59 10.47 0.23
N TYR A 220 -19.08 10.58 -1.01
CA TYR A 220 -20.45 10.99 -1.31
C TYR A 220 -21.36 9.82 -1.71
N LEU A 221 -20.98 8.57 -1.37
CA LEU A 221 -21.84 7.39 -1.52
C LEU A 221 -23.17 7.55 -0.77
N ASP A 222 -23.15 8.33 0.31
CA ASP A 222 -24.33 8.67 1.11
C ASP A 222 -25.36 9.54 0.35
N LEU A 223 -25.00 10.12 -0.81
CA LEU A 223 -25.91 10.90 -1.66
C LEU A 223 -27.08 10.07 -2.20
N VAL A 224 -26.91 8.76 -2.33
CA VAL A 224 -27.96 7.85 -2.81
C VAL A 224 -28.82 7.33 -1.65
N THR A 225 -28.30 7.36 -0.42
CA THR A 225 -28.95 6.76 0.76
C THR A 225 -29.57 7.77 1.72
N THR A 226 -29.06 9.00 1.74
CA THR A 226 -29.45 10.02 2.72
C THR A 226 -29.62 11.39 2.08
N PHE A 227 -30.76 12.03 2.36
CA PHE A 227 -31.01 13.42 1.99
C PHE A 227 -30.93 14.30 3.25
N ILE A 228 -29.94 15.20 3.28
CA ILE A 228 -29.74 16.13 4.41
C ILE A 228 -30.40 17.48 4.10
N SER A 229 -30.02 18.11 2.98
CA SER A 229 -30.57 19.38 2.52
C SER A 229 -30.29 19.62 1.05
N VAL A 230 -31.05 20.52 0.42
CA VAL A 230 -30.83 20.92 -0.99
C VAL A 230 -29.42 21.45 -1.19
N TYR A 231 -28.94 22.30 -0.27
CA TYR A 231 -27.57 22.82 -0.32
C TYR A 231 -26.52 21.71 -0.25
N ASN A 232 -26.67 20.75 0.68
CA ASN A 232 -25.74 19.64 0.82
C ASN A 232 -25.67 18.78 -0.45
N THR A 233 -26.82 18.36 -0.98
CA THR A 233 -26.90 17.56 -2.20
C THR A 233 -26.33 18.31 -3.40
N PHE A 234 -26.66 19.59 -3.56
CA PHE A 234 -26.15 20.42 -4.64
C PHE A 234 -24.62 20.54 -4.59
N MET A 235 -24.05 20.86 -3.43
CA MET A 235 -22.60 21.00 -3.27
C MET A 235 -21.86 19.69 -3.55
N LYS A 236 -22.40 18.54 -3.11
CA LYS A 236 -21.83 17.22 -3.43
C LYS A 236 -21.78 16.97 -4.94
N LEU A 237 -22.86 17.27 -5.67
CA LEU A 237 -22.90 17.15 -7.12
C LEU A 237 -21.89 18.08 -7.81
N VAL A 238 -21.77 19.33 -7.37
CA VAL A 238 -20.77 20.28 -7.87
C VAL A 238 -19.34 19.74 -7.66
N PHE A 239 -19.02 19.21 -6.49
CA PHE A 239 -17.69 18.65 -6.22
C PHE A 239 -17.38 17.41 -7.08
N ILE A 240 -18.33 16.50 -7.25
CA ILE A 240 -18.14 15.29 -8.08
C ILE A 240 -17.94 15.70 -9.55
N SER A 241 -18.84 16.54 -10.08
CA SER A 241 -18.79 16.96 -11.49
C SER A 241 -17.53 17.73 -11.83
N THR A 242 -17.10 18.68 -10.99
CA THR A 242 -15.87 19.46 -11.21
C THR A 242 -14.62 18.59 -11.12
N ALA A 243 -14.55 17.65 -10.17
CA ALA A 243 -13.43 16.73 -10.07
C ALA A 243 -13.31 15.81 -11.30
N VAL A 244 -14.44 15.22 -11.74
CA VAL A 244 -14.47 14.40 -12.96
C VAL A 244 -14.08 15.23 -14.19
N ALA A 245 -14.57 16.46 -14.28
CA ALA A 245 -14.21 17.38 -15.37
C ALA A 245 -12.71 17.68 -15.37
N THR A 246 -12.10 18.02 -14.23
CA THR A 246 -10.65 18.29 -14.15
C THR A 246 -9.82 17.07 -14.59
N ILE A 247 -10.19 15.87 -14.14
CA ILE A 247 -9.51 14.62 -14.55
C ILE A 247 -9.65 14.39 -16.06
N TYR A 248 -10.84 14.60 -16.62
CA TYR A 248 -11.07 14.51 -18.06
C TYR A 248 -10.21 15.54 -18.83
N LEU A 249 -10.15 16.77 -18.35
CA LEU A 249 -9.33 17.82 -18.96
C LEU A 249 -7.84 17.45 -18.93
N MET A 250 -7.31 17.00 -17.78
CA MET A 250 -5.90 16.65 -17.64
C MET A 250 -5.49 15.42 -18.46
N TYR A 251 -6.24 14.31 -18.36
CA TYR A 251 -5.82 13.03 -18.93
C TYR A 251 -6.38 12.74 -20.33
N VAL A 252 -7.37 13.50 -20.78
CA VAL A 252 -8.02 13.27 -22.09
C VAL A 252 -7.86 14.47 -23.00
N LYS A 253 -8.46 15.62 -22.65
CA LYS A 253 -8.52 16.77 -23.57
C LYS A 253 -7.17 17.47 -23.74
N PHE A 254 -6.45 17.67 -22.64
CA PHE A 254 -5.17 18.37 -22.59
C PHE A 254 -4.02 17.43 -22.22
N LYS A 255 -4.14 16.16 -22.59
CA LYS A 255 -3.11 15.13 -22.32
C LYS A 255 -1.73 15.53 -22.84
N ALA A 256 -1.67 16.25 -23.97
CA ALA A 256 -0.41 16.63 -24.61
C ALA A 256 0.41 17.64 -23.78
N THR A 257 -0.22 18.42 -22.90
CA THR A 257 0.45 19.42 -22.05
C THR A 257 0.70 18.91 -20.63
N TYR A 258 0.33 17.66 -20.32
CA TYR A 258 0.53 17.07 -19.00
C TYR A 258 1.97 16.54 -18.86
N ASP A 259 2.69 17.05 -17.86
CA ASP A 259 4.09 16.73 -17.62
C ASP A 259 4.25 15.42 -16.82
N HIS A 260 4.29 14.32 -17.58
CA HIS A 260 4.51 12.99 -17.04
C HIS A 260 5.89 12.78 -16.38
N ASN A 261 6.90 13.58 -16.71
CA ASN A 261 8.27 13.34 -16.24
C ASN A 261 8.46 13.81 -14.80
N HIS A 262 7.84 14.94 -14.45
CA HIS A 262 7.93 15.50 -13.10
C HIS A 262 6.86 14.93 -12.16
N ASP A 263 5.68 14.55 -12.65
CA ASP A 263 4.61 13.90 -11.87
C ASP A 263 4.87 12.40 -11.63
N SER A 264 5.89 12.14 -10.81
CA SER A 264 6.44 10.81 -10.52
C SER A 264 6.04 10.28 -9.13
N PHE A 265 5.11 10.96 -8.46
CA PHE A 265 4.70 10.58 -7.11
C PHE A 265 3.88 9.28 -7.14
N ARG A 266 4.29 8.32 -6.31
CA ARG A 266 3.65 7.00 -6.24
C ARG A 266 2.46 7.01 -5.28
N ILE A 267 1.28 7.22 -5.86
CA ILE A 267 0.00 7.33 -5.15
C ILE A 267 -0.37 6.08 -4.33
N GLU A 268 0.18 4.91 -4.65
CA GLU A 268 -0.03 3.69 -3.87
C GLU A 268 0.44 3.82 -2.42
N PHE A 269 1.48 4.63 -2.18
CA PHE A 269 1.97 4.94 -0.82
C PHE A 269 1.00 5.80 0.00
N LEU A 270 -0.03 6.37 -0.62
CA LEU A 270 -1.10 7.05 0.10
C LEU A 270 -2.30 6.13 0.24
N LEU A 271 -2.71 5.50 -0.86
CA LEU A 271 -3.89 4.63 -0.90
C LEU A 271 -3.79 3.45 0.06
N VAL A 272 -2.67 2.70 0.03
CA VAL A 272 -2.52 1.48 0.82
C VAL A 272 -2.51 1.79 2.31
N PRO A 273 -1.66 2.72 2.82
CA PRO A 273 -1.68 3.06 4.24
C PRO A 273 -3.00 3.65 4.70
N CYS A 274 -3.64 4.53 3.90
CA CYS A 274 -4.94 5.10 4.28
C CYS A 274 -6.03 4.04 4.36
N PHE A 275 -6.04 3.06 3.44
CA PHE A 275 -7.02 1.98 3.45
C PHE A 275 -6.79 1.01 4.61
N LEU A 276 -5.54 0.62 4.86
CA LEU A 276 -5.20 -0.19 6.02
C LEU A 276 -5.54 0.52 7.33
N LEU A 277 -5.23 1.82 7.44
CA LEU A 277 -5.58 2.62 8.61
C LEU A 277 -7.09 2.71 8.80
N ALA A 278 -7.88 2.84 7.72
CA ALA A 278 -9.34 2.83 7.79
C ALA A 278 -9.92 1.48 8.23
N LEU A 279 -9.29 0.36 7.88
CA LEU A 279 -9.68 -0.96 8.37
C LEU A 279 -9.36 -1.15 9.86
N LEU A 280 -8.24 -0.57 10.33
CA LEU A 280 -7.78 -0.72 11.72
C LEU A 280 -8.42 0.28 12.69
N ILE A 281 -8.61 1.53 12.26
CA ILE A 281 -9.07 2.66 13.07
C ILE A 281 -10.26 3.31 12.36
N ASN A 282 -11.46 2.88 12.71
CA ASN A 282 -12.76 3.41 12.28
C ASN A 282 -13.71 3.50 13.48
N ASN A 283 -14.81 4.25 13.35
CA ASN A 283 -15.82 4.32 14.41
C ASN A 283 -16.74 3.09 14.44
N ALA A 284 -16.95 2.45 13.29
CA ALA A 284 -17.76 1.24 13.17
C ALA A 284 -17.28 0.39 11.99
N PHE A 285 -17.25 -0.93 12.18
CA PHE A 285 -16.79 -1.89 11.16
C PHE A 285 -17.90 -2.20 10.15
N THR A 286 -18.39 -1.18 9.45
CA THR A 286 -19.35 -1.31 8.34
C THR A 286 -18.71 -0.82 7.04
N PRO A 287 -19.11 -1.35 5.87
CA PRO A 287 -18.52 -0.94 4.60
C PRO A 287 -18.60 0.58 4.34
N LEU A 288 -19.72 1.22 4.70
CA LEU A 288 -19.89 2.66 4.52
C LEU A 288 -18.98 3.47 5.44
N GLU A 289 -18.87 3.08 6.71
CA GLU A 289 -18.02 3.78 7.68
C GLU A 289 -16.52 3.61 7.35
N ILE A 290 -16.11 2.42 6.90
CA ILE A 290 -14.75 2.16 6.45
C ILE A 290 -14.42 3.03 5.22
N LEU A 291 -15.33 3.14 4.26
CA LEU A 291 -15.14 3.98 3.06
C LEU A 291 -15.14 5.47 3.41
N TRP A 292 -15.98 5.90 4.35
CA TRP A 292 -16.00 7.26 4.87
C TRP A 292 -14.67 7.58 5.56
N THR A 293 -14.23 6.74 6.48
CA THR A 293 -12.95 6.86 7.22
C THR A 293 -11.75 6.87 6.27
N PHE A 294 -11.75 5.96 5.28
CA PHE A 294 -10.74 5.93 4.22
C PHE A 294 -10.68 7.26 3.46
N SER A 295 -11.82 7.83 3.12
CA SER A 295 -11.87 9.13 2.44
C SER A 295 -11.29 10.26 3.29
N ILE A 296 -11.47 10.23 4.62
CA ILE A 296 -10.95 11.23 5.55
C ILE A 296 -9.42 11.14 5.63
N TYR A 297 -8.86 9.95 5.83
CA TYR A 297 -7.41 9.76 5.84
C TYR A 297 -6.77 10.10 4.49
N LEU A 298 -7.38 9.67 3.38
CA LEU A 298 -6.84 9.91 2.06
C LEU A 298 -6.85 11.41 1.69
N GLU A 299 -7.91 12.15 2.04
CA GLU A 299 -7.95 13.61 1.84
C GLU A 299 -6.83 14.32 2.60
N ALA A 300 -6.51 13.86 3.82
CA ALA A 300 -5.47 14.49 4.62
C ALA A 300 -4.11 14.50 3.93
N VAL A 301 -3.83 13.48 3.11
CA VAL A 301 -2.54 13.31 2.41
C VAL A 301 -2.63 13.52 0.89
N ALA A 302 -3.83 13.74 0.34
CA ALA A 302 -4.07 13.82 -1.10
C ALA A 302 -3.31 14.97 -1.79
N ILE A 303 -2.82 15.95 -1.04
CA ILE A 303 -2.06 17.08 -1.58
C ILE A 303 -0.58 16.77 -1.82
N LEU A 304 -0.04 15.70 -1.22
CA LEU A 304 1.38 15.36 -1.31
C LEU A 304 1.93 15.20 -2.74
N PRO A 305 1.21 14.59 -3.70
CA PRO A 305 1.69 14.53 -5.09
C PRO A 305 1.92 15.92 -5.70
N GLN A 306 1.01 16.86 -5.43
CA GLN A 306 1.10 18.23 -5.95
C GLN A 306 2.25 19.01 -5.30
N LEU A 307 2.45 18.86 -3.98
CA LEU A 307 3.59 19.49 -3.30
C LEU A 307 4.92 18.91 -3.79
N PHE A 308 4.97 17.60 -4.02
CA PHE A 308 6.13 16.93 -4.57
C PHE A 308 6.46 17.40 -5.99
N LEU A 309 5.44 17.57 -6.83
CA LEU A 309 5.58 18.12 -8.18
C LEU A 309 6.20 19.53 -8.15
N VAL A 310 5.65 20.42 -7.32
CA VAL A 310 6.16 21.80 -7.16
C VAL A 310 7.59 21.83 -6.62
N SER A 311 7.93 20.91 -5.70
CA SER A 311 9.29 20.77 -5.20
C SER A 311 10.27 20.33 -6.29
N LYS A 312 9.85 19.47 -7.22
CA LYS A 312 10.69 19.00 -8.32
C LYS A 312 10.85 20.04 -9.44
N THR A 313 9.79 20.77 -9.77
CA THR A 313 9.85 21.79 -10.84
C THR A 313 10.56 23.06 -10.38
N GLY A 314 10.76 23.26 -9.08
CA GLY A 314 11.48 24.40 -8.52
C GLY A 314 10.75 25.75 -8.61
N GLU A 315 9.66 25.82 -9.36
CA GLU A 315 8.76 26.97 -9.48
C GLU A 315 7.29 26.52 -9.40
N ALA A 316 6.47 27.30 -8.67
CA ALA A 316 5.02 27.28 -8.82
C ALA A 316 4.53 28.55 -9.52
N GLU A 317 3.64 28.40 -10.50
CA GLU A 317 2.92 29.52 -11.08
C GLU A 317 2.03 30.23 -10.03
N SER A 318 1.78 31.53 -10.22
CA SER A 318 0.98 32.33 -9.27
C SER A 318 -0.44 31.79 -9.11
N ILE A 319 -1.06 31.33 -10.20
CA ILE A 319 -2.42 30.76 -10.19
C ILE A 319 -2.46 29.49 -9.34
N THR A 320 -1.51 28.57 -9.54
CA THR A 320 -1.36 27.35 -8.74
C THR A 320 -1.16 27.68 -7.27
N SER A 321 -0.41 28.74 -6.96
CA SER A 321 -0.17 29.18 -5.60
C SER A 321 -1.45 29.71 -4.92
N HIS A 322 -2.28 30.48 -5.62
CA HIS A 322 -3.58 30.94 -5.11
C HIS A 322 -4.55 29.77 -4.88
N TYR A 323 -4.59 28.80 -5.80
CA TYR A 323 -5.39 27.58 -5.65
C TYR A 323 -4.99 26.80 -4.38
N LEU A 324 -3.70 26.53 -4.20
CA LEU A 324 -3.18 25.82 -3.03
C LEU A 324 -3.45 26.58 -1.73
N PHE A 325 -3.37 27.92 -1.75
CA PHE A 325 -3.70 28.76 -0.59
C PHE A 325 -5.18 28.65 -0.21
N ALA A 326 -6.09 28.72 -1.18
CA ALA A 326 -7.52 28.54 -0.95
C ALA A 326 -7.83 27.13 -0.41
N LEU A 327 -7.13 26.11 -0.94
CA LEU A 327 -7.25 24.72 -0.53
C LEU A 327 -6.75 24.51 0.92
N GLY A 328 -5.62 25.12 1.31
CA GLY A 328 -5.21 25.08 2.72
C GLY A 328 -6.21 25.83 3.62
N SER A 329 -6.70 26.99 3.15
CA SER A 329 -7.51 27.91 3.97
C SER A 329 -8.87 27.33 4.32
N TYR A 330 -9.53 26.60 3.42
CA TYR A 330 -10.78 25.93 3.77
C TYR A 330 -10.57 24.96 4.94
N ARG A 331 -9.43 24.27 5.00
CA ARG A 331 -9.18 23.28 6.04
C ARG A 331 -8.92 23.93 7.39
N ALA A 332 -8.22 25.05 7.41
CA ALA A 332 -8.07 25.87 8.62
C ALA A 332 -9.43 26.35 9.15
N LEU A 333 -10.36 26.74 8.27
CA LEU A 333 -11.73 27.09 8.66
C LEU A 333 -12.51 25.88 9.23
N TYR A 334 -12.27 24.67 8.72
CA TYR A 334 -12.86 23.45 9.27
C TYR A 334 -12.35 23.12 10.69
N LEU A 335 -11.07 23.37 10.98
CA LEU A 335 -10.55 23.25 12.36
C LEU A 335 -11.29 24.21 13.31
N LEU A 336 -11.51 25.46 12.89
CA LEU A 336 -12.30 26.43 13.66
C LEU A 336 -13.76 25.97 13.83
N ASN A 337 -14.36 25.40 12.78
CA ASN A 337 -15.69 24.85 12.83
C ASN A 337 -15.80 23.69 13.84
N TRP A 338 -14.81 22.79 13.93
CA TRP A 338 -14.84 21.73 14.94
C TRP A 338 -14.70 22.26 16.36
N ILE A 339 -13.89 23.29 16.58
CA ILE A 339 -13.82 23.99 17.88
C ILE A 339 -15.19 24.56 18.23
N TYR A 340 -15.83 25.27 17.29
CA TYR A 340 -17.16 25.82 17.48
C TYR A 340 -18.20 24.72 17.82
N ARG A 341 -18.24 23.63 17.05
CA ARG A 341 -19.20 22.53 17.27
C ARG A 341 -18.96 21.79 18.59
N TYR A 342 -17.71 21.69 19.04
CA TYR A 342 -17.42 21.13 20.36
C TYR A 342 -18.03 21.98 21.48
N TYR A 343 -17.85 23.32 21.44
CA TYR A 343 -18.39 24.21 22.46
C TYR A 343 -19.90 24.42 22.36
N ALA A 344 -20.45 24.53 21.16
CA ALA A 344 -21.86 24.86 20.93
C ALA A 344 -22.79 23.62 20.90
N GLU A 345 -22.32 22.50 20.35
CA GLU A 345 -23.13 21.30 20.10
C GLU A 345 -22.69 20.09 20.96
N GLY A 346 -21.54 20.19 21.67
CA GLY A 346 -20.95 19.05 22.38
C GLY A 346 -20.46 17.94 21.45
N HIS A 347 -20.38 18.20 20.14
CA HIS A 347 -20.05 17.21 19.13
C HIS A 347 -18.56 17.24 18.79
N TYR A 348 -17.92 16.07 18.80
CA TYR A 348 -16.54 15.89 18.36
C TYR A 348 -16.37 14.57 17.61
N ASP A 349 -15.53 14.60 16.57
CA ASP A 349 -15.11 13.43 15.81
C ASP A 349 -13.59 13.40 15.78
N LEU A 350 -13.01 12.49 16.54
CA LEU A 350 -11.55 12.40 16.72
C LEU A 350 -10.83 12.06 15.41
N ILE A 351 -11.44 11.23 14.55
CA ILE A 351 -10.85 10.83 13.28
C ILE A 351 -10.78 12.05 12.36
N ALA A 352 -11.89 12.77 12.22
CA ALA A 352 -11.95 13.97 11.38
C ALA A 352 -10.99 15.07 11.88
N ILE A 353 -10.97 15.33 13.20
CA ILE A 353 -10.12 16.35 13.82
C ILE A 353 -8.64 16.02 13.61
N PHE A 354 -8.23 14.77 13.89
CA PHE A 354 -6.83 14.37 13.77
C PHE A 354 -6.34 14.40 12.31
N ALA A 355 -7.12 13.81 11.39
CA ALA A 355 -6.82 13.87 9.97
C ALA A 355 -6.79 15.31 9.45
N GLY A 356 -7.69 16.17 9.93
CA GLY A 356 -7.68 17.58 9.58
C GLY A 356 -6.49 18.37 10.12
N ALA A 357 -6.05 18.08 11.33
CA ALA A 357 -4.83 18.67 11.89
C ALA A 357 -3.60 18.29 11.06
N ILE A 358 -3.45 17.00 10.70
CA ILE A 358 -2.38 16.53 9.81
C ILE A 358 -2.42 17.28 8.48
N GLN A 359 -3.60 17.36 7.86
CA GLN A 359 -3.78 18.04 6.60
C GLN A 359 -3.34 19.50 6.67
N THR A 360 -3.75 20.23 7.72
CA THR A 360 -3.36 21.63 7.91
C THR A 360 -1.86 21.78 8.14
N ILE A 361 -1.22 20.89 8.91
CA ILE A 361 0.24 20.89 9.12
C ILE A 361 0.98 20.75 7.79
N LEU A 362 0.52 19.89 6.89
CA LEU A 362 1.13 19.74 5.55
C LEU A 362 1.06 21.03 4.71
N TYR A 363 0.08 21.91 4.96
CA TYR A 363 -0.01 23.21 4.29
C TYR A 363 0.83 24.32 4.96
N CYS A 364 1.32 24.14 6.20
CA CYS A 364 1.98 25.21 6.96
C CYS A 364 3.22 25.77 6.25
N ASP A 365 4.08 24.90 5.70
CA ASP A 365 5.28 25.33 4.97
C ASP A 365 4.91 26.08 3.68
N PHE A 366 3.89 25.58 2.97
CA PHE A 366 3.35 26.26 1.79
C PHE A 366 2.78 27.65 2.14
N PHE A 367 2.01 27.78 3.23
CA PHE A 367 1.48 29.07 3.68
C PHE A 367 2.57 30.07 4.02
N TYR A 368 3.60 29.61 4.73
CA TYR A 368 4.75 30.45 5.06
C TYR A 368 5.42 31.01 3.79
N LEU A 369 5.68 30.15 2.81
CA LEU A 369 6.29 30.55 1.53
C LEU A 369 5.38 31.45 0.69
N TYR A 370 4.08 31.16 0.68
CA TYR A 370 3.09 31.97 -0.02
C TYR A 370 3.02 33.40 0.53
N ILE A 371 2.93 33.56 1.84
CA ILE A 371 2.85 34.88 2.50
C ILE A 371 4.16 35.66 2.33
N THR A 372 5.30 34.99 2.48
CA THR A 372 6.60 35.66 2.46
C THR A 372 7.12 35.98 1.06
N LYS A 373 6.76 35.17 0.04
CA LYS A 373 7.21 35.34 -1.34
C LYS A 373 6.10 35.82 -2.29
N VAL A 374 5.02 35.06 -2.42
CA VAL A 374 3.98 35.29 -3.45
C VAL A 374 3.21 36.59 -3.21
N LEU A 375 2.79 36.87 -1.97
CA LEU A 375 2.11 38.14 -1.64
C LEU A 375 3.01 39.38 -1.83
N LYS A 376 4.34 39.20 -1.85
CA LYS A 376 5.32 40.26 -2.13
C LYS A 376 5.72 40.32 -3.60
N GLY A 377 5.01 39.64 -4.49
CA GLY A 377 5.28 39.60 -5.93
C GLY A 377 6.52 38.79 -6.33
N LYS A 378 7.09 37.98 -5.43
CA LYS A 378 8.24 37.10 -5.72
C LYS A 378 7.74 35.71 -6.13
N LYS A 379 8.45 35.06 -7.05
CA LYS A 379 8.18 33.67 -7.44
C LYS A 379 8.33 32.72 -6.24
N LEU A 380 7.48 31.70 -6.19
CA LEU A 380 7.56 30.64 -5.19
C LEU A 380 8.64 29.64 -5.64
N GLN A 381 9.78 29.69 -4.97
CA GLN A 381 10.86 28.70 -5.06
C GLN A 381 10.97 28.00 -3.70
N LEU A 382 10.84 26.68 -3.69
CA LEU A 382 11.09 25.86 -2.50
C LEU A 382 12.60 25.77 -2.25
N PRO A 383 13.08 25.78 -0.99
CA PRO A 383 14.47 25.51 -0.70
C PRO A 383 14.82 24.10 -1.21
N ALA A 384 15.97 23.99 -1.90
CA ALA A 384 16.45 22.77 -2.55
C ALA A 384 16.71 21.63 -1.55
#